data_AF-A0A969QLK8-F1
#
_entry.id   AF-A0A969QLK8-F1
#
_cell.length_a   1.000
_cell.length_b   1.000
_cell.length_c   1.000
_cell.angle_alpha   90.00
_cell.angle_beta   90.00
_cell.angle_gamma   90.00
#
_symmetry.space_group_name_H-M   'P 1'
#
loop_
_entity.id
_entity.type
_entity.pdbx_description
1 polymer ?
#
loop_
_entity_poly.entity_id
_entity_poly.type
_entity_poly.pdbx_seq_one_letter_code
_entity_poly.pdbx_strand_id
1 'polypeptide(L)'
;MLAHGYLSQYSLSRNFNLIQEGKKNGVLSIEPRDGSIDSSMVAEGSTLEIPCYYVSFQGGRVMSIFYGLEYENQDLLAMILERQWMPLDQLKRIKKKVEEF
;
A
#
# COMPACT_ATOMS: atom_id res chain seq x y z
N MET A 1 1.65 -21.04 -12.09
CA MET A 1 1.04 -19.77 -12.53
C MET A 1 1.38 -18.75 -11.45
N LEU A 2 2.42 -17.94 -11.67
CA LEU A 2 2.91 -17.00 -10.66
C LEU A 2 1.91 -15.85 -10.52
N ALA A 3 1.47 -15.60 -9.30
CA ALA A 3 0.56 -14.50 -8.97
C ALA A 3 1.23 -13.19 -9.39
N HIS A 4 0.64 -12.51 -10.36
CA HIS A 4 1.08 -11.19 -10.76
C HIS A 4 0.62 -10.22 -9.66
N GLY A 5 1.50 -9.91 -8.73
CA GLY A 5 1.33 -8.78 -7.81
C GLY A 5 1.15 -7.51 -8.63
N TYR A 6 -0.01 -6.89 -8.55
CA TYR A 6 -0.31 -5.66 -9.29
C TYR A 6 0.57 -4.53 -8.75
N LEU A 7 1.62 -4.16 -9.49
CA LEU A 7 2.24 -2.85 -9.34
C LEU A 7 1.19 -1.78 -9.69
N SER A 8 0.68 -1.08 -8.67
CA SER A 8 -0.18 0.07 -8.91
C SER A 8 0.57 1.08 -9.78
N GLN A 9 -0.04 1.52 -10.88
CA GLN A 9 0.42 2.66 -11.70
C GLN A 9 0.44 3.99 -10.92
N TYR A 10 -0.05 3.99 -9.70
CA TYR A 10 -0.11 5.14 -8.81
C TYR A 10 0.90 5.01 -7.69
N SER A 11 1.53 6.13 -7.32
CA SER A 11 2.32 6.20 -6.10
C SER A 11 1.47 5.82 -4.89
N LEU A 12 2.13 5.34 -3.83
CA LEU A 12 1.46 4.96 -2.59
C LEU A 12 0.57 6.10 -2.04
N SER A 13 1.08 7.33 -2.05
CA SER A 13 0.32 8.53 -1.68
C SER A 13 -0.97 8.69 -2.48
N ARG A 14 -0.92 8.43 -3.79
CA ARG A 14 -2.09 8.54 -4.67
C ARG A 14 -3.10 7.41 -4.41
N ASN A 15 -2.65 6.21 -4.07
CA ASN A 15 -3.55 5.13 -3.65
C ASN A 15 -4.28 5.50 -2.35
N PHE A 16 -3.58 6.05 -1.36
CA PHE A 16 -4.20 6.52 -0.10
C PHE A 16 -5.25 7.61 -0.33
N ASN A 17 -4.97 8.57 -1.21
CA ASN A 17 -5.97 9.58 -1.59
C ASN A 17 -7.23 8.98 -2.22
N LEU A 18 -7.06 8.02 -3.14
CA LEU A 18 -8.18 7.33 -3.79
C LEU A 18 -9.03 6.53 -2.78
N ILE A 19 -8.40 5.96 -1.76
CA ILE A 19 -9.08 5.25 -0.66
C ILE A 19 -9.89 6.24 0.17
N GLN A 20 -9.27 7.36 0.57
CA GLN A 20 -9.89 8.40 1.39
C GLN A 20 -11.10 9.05 0.69
N GLU A 21 -10.92 9.55 -0.53
CA GLU A 21 -11.99 10.24 -1.28
C GLU A 21 -13.16 9.31 -1.61
N GLY A 22 -12.85 8.08 -2.02
CA GLY A 22 -13.85 7.08 -2.34
C GLY A 22 -14.53 6.47 -1.10
N LYS A 23 -14.12 6.85 0.11
CA LYS A 23 -14.56 6.25 1.38
C LYS A 23 -14.52 4.72 1.34
N LYS A 24 -13.45 4.17 0.75
CA LYS A 24 -13.37 2.74 0.42
C LYS A 24 -13.18 1.90 1.68
N ASN A 25 -13.60 0.63 1.58
CA ASN A 25 -13.31 -0.43 2.54
C ASN A 25 -12.44 -1.50 1.85
N GLY A 26 -11.52 -2.13 2.57
CA GLY A 26 -10.71 -3.22 2.03
C GLY A 26 -9.31 -3.32 2.60
N VAL A 27 -8.45 -4.03 1.87
CA VAL A 27 -7.03 -4.24 2.20
C VAL A 27 -6.20 -3.96 0.95
N LEU A 28 -5.07 -3.27 1.14
CA LEU A 28 -4.05 -3.04 0.12
C LEU A 28 -2.80 -3.83 0.52
N SER A 29 -2.38 -4.77 -0.32
CA SER A 29 -1.06 -5.40 -0.20
C SER A 29 -0.02 -4.56 -0.92
N ILE A 30 1.14 -4.36 -0.28
CA ILE A 30 2.30 -3.68 -0.84
C ILE A 30 3.45 -4.67 -0.82
N GLU A 31 3.82 -5.13 -2.01
CA GLU A 31 4.90 -6.08 -2.23
C GLU A 31 6.21 -5.33 -2.58
N PRO A 32 7.37 -5.78 -2.08
CA PRO A 32 8.66 -5.22 -2.44
C PRO A 32 8.94 -5.42 -3.94
N ARG A 33 9.55 -4.41 -4.55
CA ARG A 33 9.74 -4.28 -6.01
C ARG A 33 10.62 -5.38 -6.61
N ASP A 34 11.48 -5.93 -5.78
CA ASP A 34 12.62 -6.77 -6.14
C ASP A 34 12.19 -8.17 -6.57
N GLY A 35 10.92 -8.54 -6.34
CA GLY A 35 10.42 -9.88 -6.61
C GLY A 35 11.18 -10.97 -5.84
N SER A 36 12.03 -10.59 -4.87
CA SER A 36 12.83 -11.48 -4.04
C SER A 36 11.95 -12.12 -2.96
N ILE A 37 10.81 -12.66 -3.37
CA ILE A 37 10.30 -13.85 -2.72
C ILE A 37 11.25 -14.93 -3.22
N ASP A 38 12.28 -15.22 -2.43
CA ASP A 38 13.15 -16.34 -2.73
C ASP A 38 12.30 -17.61 -2.67
N SER A 39 11.88 -18.09 -3.84
CA SER A 39 11.06 -19.29 -3.96
C SER A 39 11.77 -20.54 -3.41
N SER A 40 13.09 -20.51 -3.21
CA SER A 40 13.84 -21.58 -2.55
C SER A 40 13.74 -21.54 -1.01
N MET A 41 13.38 -20.38 -0.44
CA MET A 41 12.98 -20.25 0.96
C MET A 41 11.52 -20.69 1.18
N VAL A 42 10.71 -20.73 0.11
CA VAL A 42 9.34 -21.31 0.12
C VAL A 42 9.47 -22.84 0.13
N ALA A 43 9.86 -23.40 1.27
CA ALA A 43 9.85 -24.86 1.45
C ALA A 43 8.42 -25.39 1.25
N GLU A 44 8.26 -26.55 0.62
CA GLU A 44 6.97 -27.25 0.59
C GLU A 44 6.49 -27.50 2.02
N GLY A 45 5.39 -26.84 2.42
CA GLY A 45 4.87 -26.86 3.80
C GLY A 45 5.22 -25.65 4.67
N SER A 46 5.96 -24.68 4.14
CA SER A 46 6.25 -23.40 4.78
C SER A 46 5.04 -22.47 4.76
N THR A 47 4.65 -21.93 5.92
CA THR A 47 3.80 -20.73 6.04
C THR A 47 4.62 -19.49 5.71
N LEU A 48 5.29 -19.47 4.54
CA LEU A 48 6.28 -18.45 4.25
C LEU A 48 5.62 -17.08 4.31
N GLU A 49 6.05 -16.28 5.28
CA GLU A 49 5.65 -14.89 5.42
C GLU A 49 6.11 -14.16 4.17
N ILE A 50 5.17 -13.92 3.24
CA ILE A 50 5.44 -13.03 2.11
C ILE A 50 5.79 -11.68 2.73
N PRO A 51 6.99 -11.13 2.49
CA PRO A 51 7.45 -9.90 3.11
C PRO A 51 6.70 -8.72 2.47
N CYS A 52 5.45 -8.54 2.84
CA CYS A 52 4.55 -7.55 2.28
C CYS A 52 3.85 -6.79 3.41
N TYR A 53 3.48 -5.55 3.11
CA TYR A 53 2.64 -4.78 4.02
C TYR A 53 1.18 -4.95 3.63
N TYR A 54 0.33 -5.31 4.58
CA TYR A 54 -1.12 -5.28 4.43
C TYR A 54 -1.68 -4.05 5.15
N VAL A 55 -2.33 -3.18 4.39
CA VAL A 55 -2.92 -1.95 4.92
C VAL A 55 -4.44 -2.07 4.85
N SER A 56 -5.09 -2.15 6.00
CA SER A 56 -6.56 -2.22 6.06
C SER A 56 -7.17 -0.83 6.10
N PHE A 57 -8.33 -0.67 5.48
CA PHE A 57 -9.05 0.59 5.47
C PHE A 57 -10.57 0.40 5.57
N GLN A 58 -11.21 1.35 6.27
CA GLN A 58 -12.65 1.43 6.45
C GLN A 58 -13.13 2.88 6.33
N GLY A 59 -14.13 3.13 5.48
CA GLY A 59 -14.67 4.46 5.23
C GLY A 59 -13.62 5.44 4.72
N GLY A 60 -12.58 4.94 4.05
CA GLY A 60 -11.43 5.71 3.59
C GLY A 60 -10.35 5.96 4.65
N ARG A 61 -10.52 5.51 5.89
CA ARG A 61 -9.53 5.64 6.96
C ARG A 61 -8.67 4.40 7.04
N VAL A 62 -7.37 4.57 7.23
CA VAL A 62 -6.46 3.45 7.52
C VAL A 62 -6.72 2.99 8.95
N MET A 63 -6.93 1.68 9.13
CA MET A 63 -7.29 1.11 10.42
C MET A 63 -6.13 0.33 11.04
N SER A 64 -5.38 -0.40 10.22
CA SER A 64 -4.22 -1.17 10.67
C SER A 64 -3.22 -1.39 9.54
N ILE A 65 -1.97 -1.66 9.91
CA ILE A 65 -0.89 -1.99 9.00
C ILE A 65 -0.15 -3.20 9.54
N PHE A 66 -0.08 -4.27 8.77
CA PHE A 66 0.68 -5.47 9.12
C PHE A 66 1.87 -5.63 8.20
N TYR A 67 2.97 -6.16 8.71
CA TYR A 67 4.03 -6.76 7.91
C TYR A 67 3.92 -8.28 8.04
N GLY A 68 3.70 -8.97 6.93
CA GLY A 68 3.25 -10.36 6.98
C GLY A 68 1.85 -10.48 7.62
N LEU A 69 1.53 -11.66 8.21
CA LEU A 69 0.21 -11.91 8.80
C LEU A 69 0.17 -11.73 10.32
N GLU A 70 1.33 -11.62 10.97
CA GLU A 70 1.42 -11.74 12.43
C GLU A 70 1.82 -10.44 13.13
N TYR A 71 2.52 -9.53 12.44
CA TYR A 71 3.08 -8.34 13.06
C TYR A 71 2.36 -7.06 12.64
N GLU A 72 1.60 -6.46 13.56
CA GLU A 72 1.04 -5.13 13.36
C GLU A 72 2.11 -4.04 13.60
N ASN A 73 2.30 -3.17 12.61
CA ASN A 73 3.26 -2.07 12.65
C ASN A 73 2.57 -0.77 13.10
N GLN A 74 2.52 -0.56 14.41
CA GLN A 74 1.88 0.59 15.06
C GLN A 74 2.59 1.93 14.75
N ASP A 75 3.93 1.92 14.63
CA ASP A 75 4.70 3.13 14.32
C ASP A 75 4.40 3.63 12.90
N LEU A 76 4.35 2.70 11.93
CA LEU A 76 3.97 3.00 10.55
C LEU A 76 2.51 3.46 10.47
N LEU A 77 1.61 2.85 11.25
CA LEU A 77 0.22 3.29 11.34
C LEU A 77 0.14 4.74 11.84
N ALA A 78 0.78 5.06 12.97
CA ALA A 78 0.82 6.43 13.50
C ALA A 78 1.35 7.42 12.47
N MET A 79 2.47 7.08 11.81
CA MET A 79 3.06 7.92 10.77
C MET A 79 2.11 8.14 9.57
N ILE A 80 1.32 7.14 9.17
CA ILE A 80 0.33 7.29 8.09
C ILE A 80 -0.88 8.12 8.53
N LEU A 81 -1.31 7.98 9.78
CA LEU A 81 -2.43 8.75 10.36
C LEU A 81 -2.07 10.24 10.54
N GLU A 82 -0.82 10.55 10.88
CA GLU A 82 -0.31 11.92 10.98
C GLU A 82 -0.16 12.60 9.61
N ARG A 83 0.07 11.81 8.56
CA ARG A 83 0.21 12.34 7.20
C ARG A 83 -1.15 12.77 6.65
N GLN A 84 -1.27 14.07 6.39
CA GLN A 84 -2.34 14.58 5.54
C GLN A 84 -1.99 14.32 4.08
N TRP A 85 -2.62 13.30 3.51
CA TRP A 85 -2.47 12.98 2.09
C TRP A 85 -3.20 14.05 1.25
N MET A 86 -2.54 14.54 0.20
CA MET A 86 -3.07 15.65 -0.61
C MET A 86 -4.30 15.23 -1.44
N PRO A 87 -5.43 15.94 -1.39
CA PRO A 87 -6.59 15.64 -2.25
C PRO A 87 -6.21 15.52 -3.74
N LEU A 88 -6.89 14.64 -4.49
CA LEU A 88 -6.61 14.36 -5.89
C LEU A 88 -6.62 15.64 -6.75
N ASP A 89 -7.49 16.60 -6.45
CA ASP A 89 -7.54 17.84 -7.21
C ASP A 89 -6.32 18.73 -6.97
N GLN A 90 -5.71 18.70 -5.78
CA GLN A 90 -4.41 19.33 -5.55
C GLN A 90 -3.30 18.57 -6.30
N LEU A 91 -3.32 17.24 -6.27
CA LEU A 91 -2.38 16.41 -7.04
C LEU A 91 -2.45 16.67 -8.55
N LYS A 92 -3.67 16.78 -9.12
CA LYS A 92 -3.89 17.11 -10.54
C LYS A 92 -3.34 18.49 -10.88
N ARG A 93 -3.54 19.49 -10.02
CA ARG A 93 -2.99 20.84 -10.20
C ARG A 93 -1.47 20.84 -10.19
N ILE A 94 -0.84 20.08 -9.30
CA ILE A 94 0.61 19.94 -9.24
C ILE A 94 1.13 19.26 -10.51
N LYS A 95 0.52 18.15 -10.94
CA LYS A 95 0.90 17.46 -12.19
C LYS A 95 0.84 18.37 -13.40
N LYS A 96 -0.28 19.09 -13.56
CA LYS A 96 -0.45 20.03 -14.67
C LYS A 96 0.64 21.11 -14.68
N LYS A 97 0.99 21.65 -13.52
CA LYS A 97 2.10 22.62 -13.40
C LYS A 97 3.45 22.03 -13.78
N VAL A 98 3.72 20.75 -13.48
CA VAL A 98 4.98 20.09 -13.82
C VAL A 98 5.07 19.78 -15.32
N GLU A 99 3.94 19.51 -15.98
CA GLU A 99 3.87 19.26 -17.44
C GLU A 99 3.94 20.55 -18.29
N GLU A 100 3.80 21.72 -17.67
CA GLU A 100 3.88 23.05 -18.32
C GLU A 100 5.30 23.66 -18.30
N PHE A 101 6.29 22.96 -17.74
CA PHE A 101 7.73 23.31 -17.76
C PHE A 101 8.53 22.26 -18.54
#